data_AF-A0A2W7AA12-F1
#
_entry.id   AF-A0A2W7AA12-F1
#
_cell.length_a   1.000
_cell.length_b   1.000
_cell.length_c   1.000
_cell.angle_alpha   90.00
_cell.angle_beta   90.00
_cell.angle_gamma   90.00
#
_symmetry.space_group_name_H-M   'P 1'
#
loop_
_entity.id
_entity.type
_entity.pdbx_description
1 polymer ?
#
loop_
_entity_poly.entity_id
_entity_poly.type
_entity_poly.pdbx_seq_one_letter_code
_entity_poly.pdbx_strand_id
1 'polypeptide(L)' 'MSEMVILDTHIWFWLINGSFERFPTQWLEQIRQADIVAVSAISCYKIALAHNKSRLAIHIPVEDWLSENLQKIMIFWLR' A
#
# COMPACT_ATOMS: atom_id res chain seq x y z
N MET A 1 -0.18 -23.43 -5.69
CA MET A 1 -1.00 -22.22 -5.91
C MET A 1 -0.14 -21.06 -5.49
N SER A 2 0.04 -20.04 -6.32
CA SER A 2 0.81 -18.86 -5.94
C SER A 2 0.10 -18.11 -4.81
N GLU A 3 0.83 -17.75 -3.75
CA GLU A 3 0.29 -17.00 -2.63
C GLU A 3 0.17 -15.51 -3.00
N MET A 4 -1.05 -14.98 -2.87
CA MET A 4 -1.33 -13.56 -3.10
C MET A 4 -1.77 -12.92 -1.79
N VAL A 5 -1.08 -11.85 -1.40
CA VAL A 5 -1.42 -11.01 -0.26
C VAL A 5 -1.94 -9.67 -0.75
N ILE A 6 -3.20 -9.36 -0.41
CA ILE A 6 -3.81 -8.06 -0.72
C ILE A 6 -3.77 -7.19 0.54
N LEU A 7 -3.12 -6.03 0.45
CA LEU A 7 -2.96 -5.10 1.55
C LEU A 7 -4.14 -4.13 1.67
N ASP A 8 -4.57 -3.86 2.91
CA ASP A 8 -5.39 -2.68 3.20
C ASP A 8 -4.59 -1.38 2.95
N THR A 9 -5.30 -0.29 2.73
CA THR A 9 -4.74 1.04 2.51
C THR A 9 -3.73 1.46 3.58
N HIS A 10 -4.01 1.22 4.86
CA HIS A 10 -3.10 1.65 5.94
C HIS A 10 -1.83 0.79 5.99
N ILE A 11 -1.96 -0.53 5.81
CA ILE A 11 -0.81 -1.44 5.80
C ILE A 11 0.11 -1.10 4.64
N TRP A 12 -0.45 -0.85 3.45
CA TRP A 12 0.32 -0.38 2.30
C TRP A 12 1.06 0.92 2.61
N PHE A 13 0.37 1.91 3.16
CA PHE A 13 0.98 3.19 3.51
C PHE A 13 2.12 3.04 4.51
N TRP A 14 1.92 2.30 5.60
CA TRP A 14 2.97 2.07 6.61
C TRP A 14 4.15 1.28 6.05
N LEU A 15 3.90 0.27 5.21
CA LEU A 15 4.94 -0.53 4.56
C LEU A 15 5.86 0.36 3.71
N ILE A 16 5.30 1.22 2.87
CA ILE A 16 6.06 2.12 2.00
C ILE A 16 6.85 3.18 2.80
N ASN A 17 6.28 3.67 3.90
CA ASN A 17 6.94 4.68 4.74
C ASN A 17 7.88 4.08 5.80
N GLY A 18 8.07 2.75 5.81
CA GLY A 18 8.93 2.07 6.78
C GLY A 18 8.42 2.10 8.22
N SER A 19 7.14 2.39 8.44
CA SER A 19 6.49 2.43 9.76
C SER A 19 6.14 1.02 10.25
N PHE A 20 7.14 0.13 10.31
CA PHE A 20 6.96 -1.29 10.64
C PHE A 20 6.47 -1.53 12.07
N GLU A 21 6.59 -0.54 12.95
CA GLU A 21 6.03 -0.57 14.32
C GLU A 21 4.50 -0.50 14.36
N ARG A 22 3.85 -0.14 13.24
CA ARG A 22 2.39 0.00 13.14
C ARG A 22 1.65 -1.31 12.87
N PHE A 23 2.37 -2.39 12.59
CA PHE A 23 1.77 -3.70 12.34
C PHE A 23 2.67 -4.84 12.85
N PRO A 24 2.12 -6.04 13.12
CA PRO A 24 2.92 -7.16 13.62
C PRO A 24 4.06 -7.56 12.69
N THR A 25 5.26 -7.77 13.22
CA THR A 25 6.45 -8.18 12.44
C THR A 25 6.22 -9.45 11.62
N GLN A 26 5.41 -10.38 12.14
CA GLN A 26 5.01 -11.60 11.41
C GLN A 26 4.33 -11.30 10.06
N TRP A 27 3.59 -10.20 9.94
CA TRP A 27 2.96 -9.82 8.67
C TRP A 27 4.00 -9.34 7.65
N LEU A 28 5.08 -8.69 8.11
CA LEU A 28 6.16 -8.28 7.22
C LEU A 28 6.80 -9.48 6.53
N GLU A 29 7.05 -10.54 7.28
CA GLU A 29 7.60 -11.79 6.73
C GLU A 29 6.65 -12.45 5.74
N GLN A 30 5.34 -12.49 6.05
CA GLN A 30 4.32 -13.01 5.12
C GLN A 30 4.25 -12.18 3.83
N ILE A 31 4.29 -10.85 3.93
CA ILE A 31 4.28 -9.96 2.76
C ILE A 31 5.53 -10.18 1.90
N ARG A 32 6.70 -10.40 2.50
CA ARG A 32 7.95 -10.67 1.76
C ARG A 32 7.97 -12.04 1.08
N GLN A 33 7.31 -13.03 1.67
CA GLN A 33 7.28 -14.41 1.17
C GLN A 33 6.18 -14.64 0.13
N ALA A 34 5.18 -13.78 0.06
CA ALA A 34 4.11 -13.88 -0.93
C ALA A 34 4.65 -13.75 -2.37
N ASP A 35 4.17 -14.60 -3.27
CA ASP A 35 4.49 -14.51 -4.70
C ASP A 35 3.99 -13.20 -5.30
N ILE A 36 2.84 -12.73 -4.82
CA ILE A 36 2.21 -11.50 -5.28
C ILE A 36 1.75 -10.67 -4.08
N VAL A 37 2.27 -9.47 -3.98
CA VAL A 37 1.72 -8.43 -3.10
C VAL A 37 0.92 -7.47 -3.93
N ALA A 38 -0.33 -7.23 -3.53
CA ALA A 38 -1.22 -6.34 -4.25
C ALA A 38 -1.97 -5.36 -3.36
N VAL A 39 -2.48 -4.29 -3.96
CA VAL A 39 -3.40 -3.34 -3.33
C VAL A 39 -4.66 -3.19 -4.18
N SER A 40 -5.81 -3.01 -3.53
CA SER A 40 -7.02 -2.66 -4.27
C SER A 40 -6.91 -1.26 -4.89
N ALA A 41 -7.45 -1.07 -6.09
CA ALA A 41 -7.54 0.25 -6.74
C ALA A 41 -8.23 1.30 -5.85
N ILE A 42 -9.18 0.90 -4.98
CA ILE A 42 -9.83 1.81 -4.04
C ILE A 42 -8.86 2.39 -3.01
N SER A 43 -7.79 1.68 -2.67
CA SER A 43 -6.74 2.17 -1.77
C SER A 43 -6.03 3.39 -2.35
N CYS A 44 -5.81 3.43 -3.68
CA CYS A 44 -5.22 4.59 -4.35
C CYS A 44 -6.12 5.84 -4.18
N TYR A 45 -7.42 5.67 -4.42
CA TYR A 45 -8.40 6.74 -4.20
C TYR A 45 -8.44 7.19 -2.73
N LYS A 46 -8.41 6.26 -1.77
CA LYS A 46 -8.41 6.58 -0.34
C LYS A 46 -7.16 7.39 0.06
N ILE A 47 -5.98 7.07 -0.47
CA ILE A 47 -4.76 7.85 -0.25
C ILE A 47 -4.91 9.27 -0.81
N ALA A 48 -5.33 9.39 -2.08
CA ALA A 48 -5.55 10.69 -2.71
C ALA A 48 -6.57 11.56 -1.94
N LEU A 49 -7.68 10.95 -1.53
CA LEU A 49 -8.72 11.62 -0.74
C LEU A 49 -8.23 12.03 0.66
N ALA A 50 -7.41 11.21 1.31
CA ALA A 50 -6.85 11.51 2.63
C ALA A 50 -5.82 12.65 2.55
N HIS A 51 -4.96 12.64 1.53
CA HIS A 51 -4.01 13.70 1.24
C HIS A 51 -4.74 15.03 0.95
N ASN A 52 -5.74 15.02 0.07
CA ASN A 52 -6.53 16.21 -0.27
C ASN A 52 -7.22 16.84 0.96
N LYS A 53 -7.62 15.99 1.93
CA LYS A 53 -8.22 16.44 3.19
C LYS A 53 -7.19 16.75 4.29
N SER A 54 -5.90 16.85 3.95
CA SER A 54 -4.79 17.11 4.87
C SER A 54 -4.70 16.14 6.05
N ARG A 55 -5.22 14.91 5.90
CA ARG A 55 -5.18 13.87 6.95
C ARG A 55 -3.95 12.97 6.85
N LEU A 56 -3.19 13.11 5.78
CA LEU A 56 -2.05 12.25 5.49
C LEU A 56 -0.95 13.11 4.88
N ALA A 57 0.20 13.15 5.54
CA ALA A 57 1.33 13.98 5.15
C ALA A 57 2.14 13.29 4.05
N ILE A 58 1.93 13.71 2.81
CA ILE A 58 2.77 13.36 1.67
C ILE A 58 3.49 14.64 1.24
N HIS A 59 4.81 14.60 1.19
CA HIS A 59 5.64 15.78 0.91
C HIS A 59 5.91 16.01 -0.58
N ILE A 60 5.36 15.14 -1.43
CA ILE A 60 5.42 15.21 -2.88
C ILE A 60 3.98 15.18 -3.42
N PRO A 61 3.76 15.58 -4.69
CA PRO A 61 2.45 15.43 -5.31
C PRO A 61 1.95 13.99 -5.17
N VAL A 62 0.67 13.83 -4.78
CA VAL A 62 0.11 12.51 -4.49
C VAL A 62 0.10 11.59 -5.71
N GLU A 63 0.04 12.17 -6.91
CA GLU A 63 0.15 11.43 -8.18
C GLU A 63 1.54 10.82 -8.36
N ASP A 64 2.60 11.56 -8.02
CA ASP A 64 3.98 11.07 -8.03
C ASP A 64 4.15 9.97 -6.98
N TRP A 65 3.63 10.19 -5.76
CA TRP A 65 3.66 9.18 -4.70
C TRP A 65 2.96 7.88 -5.11
N LEU A 66 1.79 7.98 -5.74
CA LEU A 66 1.07 6.80 -6.23
C LEU A 66 1.89 6.10 -7.33
N SER A 67 2.40 6.85 -8.31
CA SER A 67 3.14 6.29 -9.44
C SER A 67 4.41 5.57 -9.00
N GLU A 68 5.20 6.16 -8.09
CA GLU A 68 6.43 5.57 -7.56
C GLU A 68 6.17 4.28 -6.76
N ASN A 69 5.06 4.21 -6.03
CA ASN A 69 4.79 3.10 -5.11
C ASN A 69 3.93 2.00 -5.73
N LEU A 70 3.16 2.29 -6.77
CA LEU A 70 2.47 1.28 -7.58
C LEU A 70 3.43 0.52 -8.50
N GLN A 71 4.60 1.06 -8.84
CA GLN A 71 5.62 0.28 -9.57
C GLN A 71 6.22 -0.84 -8.70
N LYS A 72 6.11 -0.73 -7.38
CA LYS A 72 6.67 -1.70 -6.42
C LYS A 72 5.70 -2.82 -6.05
N ILE A 73 4.41 -2.68 -6.38
CA ILE A 73 3.31 -3.56 -5.91
C ILE A 73 2.27 -3.72 -7.02
N MET A 74 1.69 -4.91 -7.18
CA MET A 74 0.66 -5.15 -8.19
C MET A 74 -0.69 -4.52 -7.80
N ILE A 75 -1.48 -4.05 -8.77
CA ILE A 75 -2.85 -3.58 -8.50
C ILE A 75 -3.82 -4.76 -8.65
N PHE A 76 -4.66 -4.98 -7.65
CA PHE A 76 -5.72 -5.99 -7.71
C PHE A 76 -7.10 -5.33 -7.89
N TRP A 77 -7.87 -5.87 -8.84
CA TRP A 77 -9.26 -5.51 -9.08
C TRP A 77 -10.14 -6.72 -8.72
N LEU A 78 -11.08 -6.52 -7.80
CA LEU A 78 -12.12 -7.52 -7.52
C LEU A 78 -13.04 -7.56 -8.75
N ARG A 79 -13.05 -8.68 -9.47
CA ARG A 79 -14.06 -9.02 -10.47
C ARG A 79 -15.02 -10.05 -9.90
#